data_AF-A0A9X4DF47-F1
#
_entry.id   AF-A0A9X4DF47-F1
#
_cell.length_a   1.000
_cell.length_b   1.000
_cell.length_c   1.000
_cell.angle_alpha   90.00
_cell.angle_beta   90.00
_cell.angle_gamma   90.00
#
_symmetry.space_group_name_H-M   'P 1'
#
loop_
_entity.id
_entity.type
_entity.pdbx_description
1 polymer ?
#
loop_
_entity_poly.entity_id
_entity_poly.type
_entity_poly.pdbx_seq_one_letter_code
_entity_poly.pdbx_strand_id
1 'polypeptide(L)'
;MLIKFNPVFSDQLLTVYKQGDSLTIDGLTLDFSALAEGATLPAEALGCPWITAPVERVNGRLVLTLTLPHGHDAPYEVRFPQDVFFEENGKVPLPTPDPETYAPAQGFAAIDWTLVETAEDKAAAAATQLLESVTQEIAQRRMAADTAIAPLQDAVDLEEATAEEVDRLKNWKRYRIALSRVPEQSGYPAAIDWPATPN
;
A
#
# COMPACT_ATOMS: atom_id res chain seq x y z
N MET A 1 7.34 -18.54 0.46
CA MET A 1 6.33 -17.70 1.15
C MET A 1 7.05 -16.79 2.13
N LEU A 2 6.58 -15.55 2.29
CA LEU A 2 7.02 -14.63 3.34
C LEU A 2 5.94 -14.58 4.41
N ILE A 3 6.29 -14.97 5.62
CA ILE A 3 5.40 -14.97 6.77
C ILE A 3 5.85 -13.87 7.71
N LYS A 4 5.03 -12.85 7.83
CA LYS A 4 5.14 -11.81 8.85
C LYS A 4 4.36 -12.24 10.07
N PHE A 5 4.67 -11.66 11.22
CA PHE A 5 4.00 -12.02 12.46
C PHE A 5 3.40 -10.79 13.13
N ASN A 6 2.21 -10.97 13.69
CA ASN A 6 1.54 -10.03 14.58
C ASN A 6 1.44 -10.66 15.97
N PRO A 7 2.38 -10.37 16.88
CA PRO A 7 2.37 -10.90 18.25
C PRO A 7 1.12 -10.48 19.00
N VAL A 8 0.43 -11.43 19.63
CA VAL A 8 -0.75 -11.17 20.46
C VAL A 8 -0.62 -11.92 21.78
N PHE A 9 -0.91 -11.23 22.88
CA PHE A 9 -0.96 -11.86 24.18
C PHE A 9 -2.12 -12.87 24.25
N SER A 10 -1.78 -14.16 24.28
CA SER A 10 -2.72 -15.29 24.28
C SER A 10 -1.99 -16.56 24.71
N ASP A 11 -2.66 -17.38 25.52
CA ASP A 11 -2.13 -18.68 25.98
C ASP A 11 -2.37 -19.81 24.95
N GLN A 12 -2.94 -19.49 23.79
CA GLN A 12 -3.08 -20.46 22.70
C GLN A 12 -1.72 -20.81 22.12
N LEU A 13 -1.58 -22.06 21.66
CA LEU A 13 -0.41 -22.51 20.90
C LEU A 13 -0.82 -22.66 19.44
N LEU A 14 0.13 -22.43 18.54
CA LEU A 14 -0.12 -22.37 17.11
C LEU A 14 0.77 -23.38 16.38
N THR A 15 0.19 -24.12 15.44
CA THR A 15 0.97 -24.94 14.51
C THR A 15 0.68 -24.55 13.08
N VAL A 16 1.74 -24.33 12.28
CA VAL A 16 1.63 -24.00 10.86
C VAL A 16 2.45 -24.96 10.01
N TYR A 17 1.82 -25.50 8.96
CA TYR A 17 2.48 -26.29 7.93
C TYR A 17 2.27 -25.64 6.57
N LYS A 18 3.31 -25.65 5.74
CA LYS A 18 3.24 -25.21 4.35
C LYS A 18 3.32 -26.40 3.41
N GLN A 19 2.47 -26.40 2.38
CA GLN A 19 2.57 -27.32 1.25
C GLN A 19 2.28 -26.56 -0.05
N GLY A 20 3.33 -26.29 -0.83
CA GLY A 20 3.22 -25.43 -2.01
C GLY A 20 2.70 -24.05 -1.63
N ASP A 21 1.56 -23.68 -2.22
CA ASP A 21 0.84 -22.43 -1.97
C ASP A 21 -0.26 -22.57 -0.89
N SER A 22 -0.36 -23.72 -0.24
CA SER A 22 -1.32 -23.93 0.84
C SER A 22 -0.66 -23.82 2.22
N LEU A 23 -1.38 -23.28 3.20
CA LEU A 23 -1.02 -23.29 4.62
C LEU A 23 -2.07 -24.04 5.43
N THR A 24 -1.62 -24.96 6.28
CA THR A 24 -2.46 -25.57 7.31
C THR A 24 -2.13 -24.95 8.66
N ILE A 25 -3.09 -24.23 9.24
CA ILE A 25 -2.98 -23.55 10.53
C ILE A 25 -3.95 -24.23 11.49
N ASP A 26 -3.43 -24.84 12.56
CA ASP A 26 -4.21 -25.61 13.54
C ASP A 26 -5.23 -26.58 12.92
N GLY A 27 -4.81 -27.27 11.87
CA GLY A 27 -5.61 -28.28 11.16
C GLY A 27 -6.56 -27.72 10.10
N LEU A 28 -6.73 -26.40 9.99
CA LEU A 28 -7.49 -25.75 8.91
C LEU A 28 -6.55 -25.39 7.75
N THR A 29 -6.85 -25.91 6.55
CA THR A 29 -6.03 -25.70 5.36
C THR A 29 -6.58 -24.57 4.49
N LEU A 30 -5.77 -23.55 4.27
CA LEU A 30 -6.03 -22.48 3.30
C LEU A 30 -5.22 -22.76 2.04
N ASP A 31 -5.90 -22.87 0.90
CA ASP A 31 -5.23 -23.05 -0.40
C ASP A 31 -5.21 -21.72 -1.18
N PHE A 32 -4.03 -21.13 -1.32
CA PHE A 32 -3.84 -19.87 -2.05
C PHE A 32 -3.39 -20.07 -3.50
N SER A 33 -3.49 -21.28 -4.04
CA SER A 33 -3.08 -21.61 -5.41
C SER A 33 -3.78 -20.75 -6.48
N ALA A 34 -5.02 -20.31 -6.21
CA ALA A 34 -5.80 -19.46 -7.11
C ALA A 34 -5.49 -17.96 -6.99
N LEU A 35 -4.67 -17.53 -6.03
CA LEU A 35 -4.30 -16.11 -5.88
C LEU A 35 -3.29 -15.73 -6.97
N ALA A 36 -3.72 -14.89 -7.92
CA ALA A 36 -2.88 -14.46 -9.03
C ALA A 36 -1.75 -13.50 -8.60
N GLU A 37 -0.71 -13.38 -9.42
CA GLU A 37 0.38 -12.41 -9.20
C GLU A 37 -0.16 -10.98 -9.10
N GLY A 38 0.32 -10.24 -8.10
CA GLY A 38 -0.11 -8.87 -7.84
C GLY A 38 -1.52 -8.75 -7.28
N ALA A 39 -2.27 -9.84 -7.06
CA ALA A 39 -3.58 -9.80 -6.43
C ALA A 39 -3.47 -9.76 -4.90
N THR A 40 -4.49 -9.17 -4.27
CA THR A 40 -4.64 -9.12 -2.80
C THR A 40 -5.94 -9.81 -2.42
N LEU A 41 -5.88 -10.69 -1.41
CA LEU A 41 -7.02 -11.36 -0.82
C LEU A 41 -7.22 -10.81 0.60
N PRO A 42 -8.34 -10.13 0.88
CA PRO A 42 -8.59 -9.55 2.20
C PRO A 42 -8.72 -10.65 3.27
N ALA A 43 -8.38 -10.33 4.52
CA ALA A 43 -8.36 -11.29 5.63
C ALA A 43 -9.75 -11.89 5.90
N GLU A 44 -10.80 -11.09 5.71
CA GLU A 44 -12.19 -11.47 5.93
C GLU A 44 -12.64 -12.58 4.96
N ALA A 45 -12.00 -12.67 3.78
CA ALA A 45 -12.28 -13.73 2.80
C ALA A 45 -11.79 -15.11 3.26
N LEU A 46 -10.87 -15.17 4.23
CA LEU A 46 -10.18 -16.41 4.59
C LEU A 46 -10.98 -17.30 5.55
N GLY A 47 -11.90 -16.71 6.32
CA GLY A 47 -12.57 -17.40 7.41
C GLY A 47 -11.61 -17.97 8.46
N CYS A 48 -10.39 -17.41 8.57
CA CYS A 48 -9.33 -17.91 9.45
C CYS A 48 -8.93 -16.82 10.46
N PRO A 49 -9.08 -17.04 11.77
CA PRO A 49 -8.76 -16.02 12.78
C PRO A 49 -7.25 -15.76 12.93
N TRP A 50 -6.42 -16.67 12.42
CA TRP A 50 -4.97 -16.60 12.53
C TRP A 50 -4.31 -15.67 11.51
N ILE A 51 -5.04 -15.26 10.47
CA ILE A 51 -4.55 -14.31 9.46
C ILE A 51 -5.46 -13.09 9.51
N THR A 52 -4.94 -11.98 10.04
CA THR A 52 -5.72 -10.75 10.28
C THR A 52 -5.35 -9.61 9.34
N ALA A 53 -4.49 -9.87 8.36
CA ALA A 53 -4.11 -8.91 7.33
C ALA A 53 -4.33 -9.53 5.95
N PRO A 54 -4.49 -8.72 4.90
CA PRO A 54 -4.61 -9.22 3.53
C PRO A 54 -3.41 -10.09 3.14
N VAL A 55 -3.69 -11.14 2.36
CA VAL A 55 -2.69 -12.03 1.77
C VAL A 55 -2.44 -11.56 0.35
N GLU A 56 -1.18 -11.36 -0.01
CA GLU A 56 -0.81 -10.85 -1.32
C GLU A 56 0.14 -11.81 -2.02
N ARG A 57 0.10 -11.81 -3.35
CA ARG A 57 1.15 -12.45 -4.15
C ARG A 57 2.02 -11.38 -4.79
N VAL A 58 3.30 -11.36 -4.40
CA VAL A 58 4.28 -10.36 -4.83
C VAL A 58 5.54 -11.08 -5.30
N ASN A 59 5.95 -10.83 -6.53
CA ASN A 59 7.10 -11.47 -7.20
C ASN A 59 7.03 -13.01 -7.13
N GLY A 60 5.87 -13.58 -7.43
CA GLY A 60 5.61 -15.02 -7.43
C GLY A 60 5.52 -15.63 -6.03
N ARG A 61 5.42 -14.81 -4.98
CA ARG A 61 5.49 -15.26 -3.60
C ARG A 61 4.31 -14.76 -2.78
N LEU A 62 3.70 -15.68 -2.03
CA LEU A 62 2.70 -15.34 -1.02
C LEU A 62 3.34 -14.58 0.14
N VAL A 63 2.76 -13.45 0.49
CA VAL A 63 3.07 -12.61 1.64
C VAL A 63 1.83 -12.55 2.53
N LEU A 64 1.96 -12.90 3.80
CA LEU A 64 0.87 -12.85 4.76
C LEU A 64 1.37 -12.51 6.16
N THR A 65 0.45 -12.07 7.00
CA THR A 65 0.71 -11.80 8.42
C THR A 65 -0.06 -12.78 9.29
N LEU A 66 0.68 -13.58 10.05
CA LEU A 66 0.16 -14.56 10.98
C LEU A 66 0.07 -13.96 12.38
N THR A 67 -1.08 -14.10 13.03
CA THR A 67 -1.20 -13.84 14.47
C THR A 67 -0.34 -14.84 15.23
N LEU A 68 0.59 -14.34 16.04
CA LEU A 68 1.53 -15.16 16.82
C LEU A 68 1.19 -15.04 18.31
N PRO A 69 0.50 -16.02 18.91
CA PRO A 69 0.23 -16.07 20.34
C PRO A 69 1.51 -16.05 21.17
N HIS A 70 1.47 -15.35 22.30
CA HIS A 70 2.52 -15.46 23.29
C HIS A 70 1.98 -15.26 24.71
N GLY A 71 2.58 -15.99 25.66
CA GLY A 71 2.29 -15.83 27.08
C GLY A 71 2.97 -14.60 27.69
N HIS A 72 2.78 -14.42 28.99
CA HIS A 72 3.35 -13.33 29.78
C HIS A 72 4.89 -13.30 29.77
N ASP A 73 5.52 -14.46 29.85
CA ASP A 73 6.98 -14.58 29.96
C ASP A 73 7.67 -14.76 28.60
N ALA A 74 7.01 -14.30 27.52
CA ALA A 74 7.52 -14.47 26.16
C ALA A 74 8.86 -13.76 25.93
N PRO A 75 9.86 -14.45 25.34
CA PRO A 75 11.14 -13.85 25.04
C PRO A 75 11.00 -12.72 24.02
N TYR A 76 12.01 -11.86 23.94
CA TYR A 76 11.98 -10.70 23.04
C TYR A 76 11.70 -11.10 21.58
N GLU A 77 12.31 -12.18 21.11
CA GLU A 77 12.15 -12.68 19.74
C GLU A 77 10.71 -13.15 19.41
N VAL A 78 9.89 -13.44 20.41
CA VAL A 78 8.47 -13.77 20.22
C VAL A 78 7.59 -12.53 20.25
N ARG A 79 7.96 -11.52 21.07
CA ARG A 79 7.25 -10.23 21.15
C ARG A 79 7.60 -9.29 19.99
N PHE A 80 8.76 -9.49 19.37
CA PHE A 80 9.28 -8.75 18.22
C PHE A 80 9.87 -9.73 17.20
N PRO A 81 9.03 -10.61 16.63
CA PRO A 81 9.44 -11.63 15.70
C PRO A 81 9.98 -11.02 14.41
N GLN A 82 11.00 -11.67 13.87
CA GLN A 82 11.50 -11.37 12.53
C GLN A 82 10.61 -12.04 11.50
N ASP A 83 10.47 -11.42 10.34
CA ASP A 83 9.79 -12.03 9.20
C ASP A 83 10.52 -13.31 8.78
N VAL A 84 9.76 -14.37 8.52
CA VAL A 84 10.30 -15.67 8.10
C VAL A 84 10.08 -15.86 6.61
N PHE A 85 11.18 -16.11 5.91
CA PHE A 85 11.14 -16.55 4.53
C PHE A 85 11.20 -18.09 4.48
N PHE A 86 10.12 -18.71 4.01
CA PHE A 86 9.97 -20.17 4.02
C PHE A 86 9.57 -20.70 2.63
N GLU A 87 10.52 -21.32 1.92
CA GLU A 87 10.31 -21.90 0.58
C GLU A 87 10.02 -23.39 0.61
N GLU A 88 10.52 -24.08 1.62
CA GLU A 88 10.36 -25.53 1.77
C GLU A 88 8.91 -25.92 2.11
N ASN A 89 8.59 -27.20 1.96
CA ASN A 89 7.34 -27.77 2.46
C ASN A 89 7.59 -28.40 3.82
N GLY A 90 6.58 -28.36 4.69
CA GLY A 90 6.66 -28.90 6.04
C GLY A 90 6.32 -27.86 7.09
N LYS A 91 6.80 -28.11 8.30
CA LYS A 91 6.49 -27.29 9.46
C LYS A 91 7.17 -25.93 9.36
N VAL A 92 6.39 -24.86 9.46
CA VAL A 92 6.94 -23.50 9.55
C VAL A 92 7.59 -23.33 10.92
N PRO A 93 8.85 -22.88 10.98
CA PRO A 93 9.50 -22.61 12.26
C PRO A 93 8.86 -21.39 12.91
N LEU A 94 8.22 -21.61 14.06
CA LEU A 94 7.68 -20.54 14.89
C LEU A 94 8.61 -20.31 16.08
N PRO A 95 8.74 -19.06 16.58
CA PRO A 95 9.56 -18.76 17.75
C PRO A 95 8.86 -19.17 19.08
N THR A 96 7.65 -19.71 18.99
CA THR A 96 6.87 -20.22 20.12
C THR A 96 7.05 -21.74 20.30
N PRO A 97 6.90 -22.26 21.53
CA PRO A 97 6.91 -23.70 21.75
C PRO A 97 5.85 -24.43 20.93
N ASP A 98 6.16 -25.67 20.58
CA ASP A 98 5.22 -26.56 19.94
C ASP A 98 4.17 -27.08 20.92
N PRO A 99 2.91 -27.24 20.50
CA PRO A 99 1.93 -27.92 21.33
C PRO A 99 2.27 -29.40 21.49
N GLU A 100 1.99 -29.94 22.68
CA GLU A 100 2.16 -31.38 22.98
C GLU A 100 1.22 -32.26 22.14
N THR A 101 0.09 -31.70 21.70
CA THR A 101 -0.92 -32.37 20.88
C THR A 101 -1.24 -31.54 19.64
N TYR A 102 -1.26 -32.16 18.48
CA TYR A 102 -1.66 -31.50 17.24
C TYR A 102 -3.16 -31.24 17.21
N ALA A 103 -3.56 -30.09 16.66
CA ALA A 103 -4.94 -29.82 16.36
C ALA A 103 -5.49 -30.88 15.36
N PRO A 104 -6.73 -31.36 15.55
CA PRO A 104 -7.34 -32.29 14.60
C PRO A 104 -7.50 -31.63 13.23
N ALA A 105 -7.43 -32.42 12.16
CA ALA A 105 -7.68 -31.92 10.82
C ALA A 105 -9.12 -31.36 10.73
N GLN A 106 -9.24 -30.09 10.32
CA GLN A 106 -10.51 -29.38 10.16
C GLN A 106 -10.96 -29.32 8.69
N GLY A 107 -10.10 -29.74 7.76
CA GLY A 107 -10.36 -29.70 6.33
C GLY A 107 -9.86 -28.41 5.67
N PHE A 108 -10.54 -27.97 4.62
CA PHE A 108 -10.21 -26.75 3.86
C PHE A 108 -11.08 -25.57 4.29
N ALA A 109 -10.47 -24.39 4.41
CA ALA A 109 -11.18 -23.15 4.57
C ALA A 109 -11.99 -22.81 3.31
N ALA A 110 -13.20 -22.31 3.51
CA ALA A 110 -14.04 -21.80 2.42
C ALA A 110 -13.62 -20.36 2.08
N ILE A 111 -12.55 -20.22 1.31
CA ILE A 111 -12.05 -18.90 0.89
C ILE A 111 -13.08 -18.23 -0.04
N ASP A 112 -13.51 -17.02 0.34
CA ASP A 112 -14.38 -16.19 -0.49
C ASP A 112 -13.58 -15.45 -1.56
N TRP A 113 -13.38 -16.12 -2.69
CA TRP A 113 -12.68 -15.57 -3.85
C TRP A 113 -13.40 -14.39 -4.52
N THR A 114 -14.65 -14.11 -4.16
CA THR A 114 -15.36 -12.94 -4.72
C THR A 114 -14.82 -11.61 -4.19
N LEU A 115 -14.07 -11.66 -3.08
CA LEU A 115 -13.45 -10.50 -2.45
C LEU A 115 -12.01 -10.24 -2.92
N VAL A 116 -11.49 -11.02 -3.87
CA VAL A 116 -10.12 -10.82 -4.36
C VAL A 116 -10.02 -9.48 -5.10
N GLU A 117 -9.05 -8.68 -4.71
CA GLU A 117 -8.67 -7.47 -5.42
C GLU A 117 -7.62 -7.84 -6.47
N THR A 118 -7.99 -7.74 -7.74
CA THR A 118 -7.07 -8.11 -8.82
C THR A 118 -5.96 -7.08 -8.98
N ALA A 119 -4.84 -7.50 -9.58
CA ALA A 119 -3.75 -6.57 -9.92
C ALA A 119 -4.24 -5.45 -10.85
N GLU A 120 -5.18 -5.75 -11.76
CA GLU A 120 -5.75 -4.79 -12.69
C GLU A 120 -6.60 -3.74 -11.96
N ASP A 121 -7.50 -4.17 -11.07
CA ASP A 121 -8.36 -3.26 -10.31
C ASP A 121 -7.52 -2.32 -9.43
N LYS A 122 -6.50 -2.86 -8.76
CA LYS A 122 -5.56 -2.06 -7.97
C LYS A 122 -4.77 -1.08 -8.83
N ALA A 123 -4.31 -1.51 -10.00
CA ALA A 123 -3.60 -0.63 -10.93
C ALA A 123 -4.51 0.50 -11.45
N ALA A 124 -5.77 0.19 -11.76
CA ALA A 124 -6.77 1.18 -12.19
C ALA A 124 -7.10 2.17 -11.07
N ALA A 125 -7.27 1.69 -9.83
CA ALA A 125 -7.48 2.54 -8.66
C ALA A 125 -6.27 3.45 -8.39
N ALA A 126 -5.05 2.91 -8.45
CA ALA A 126 -3.82 3.68 -8.29
C ALA A 126 -3.64 4.74 -9.41
N ALA A 127 -3.98 4.41 -10.65
CA ALA A 127 -3.94 5.36 -11.76
C ALA A 127 -4.95 6.50 -11.59
N THR A 128 -6.16 6.17 -11.11
CA THR A 128 -7.19 7.17 -10.79
C THR A 128 -6.75 8.09 -9.67
N GLN A 129 -6.22 7.53 -8.58
CA GLN A 129 -5.69 8.30 -7.44
C GLN A 129 -4.53 9.21 -7.85
N LEU A 130 -3.64 8.73 -8.72
CA LEU A 130 -2.54 9.52 -9.26
C LEU A 130 -3.07 10.70 -10.08
N LEU A 131 -4.02 10.48 -10.98
CA LEU A 131 -4.61 11.53 -11.78
C LEU A 131 -5.28 12.60 -10.90
N GLU A 132 -6.00 12.18 -9.86
CA GLU A 132 -6.63 13.09 -8.90
C GLU A 132 -5.58 13.92 -8.15
N SER A 133 -4.56 13.29 -7.58
CA SER A 133 -3.51 14.00 -6.82
C SER A 133 -2.77 15.02 -7.70
N VAL A 134 -2.45 14.66 -8.95
CA VAL A 134 -1.86 15.57 -9.93
C VAL A 134 -2.79 16.73 -10.26
N THR A 135 -4.08 16.46 -10.43
CA THR A 135 -5.08 17.51 -10.73
C THR A 135 -5.21 18.48 -9.56
N GLN A 136 -5.19 17.99 -8.33
CA GLN A 136 -5.18 18.81 -7.11
C GLN A 136 -3.92 19.67 -7.02
N GLU A 137 -2.74 19.11 -7.31
CA GLU A 137 -1.47 19.85 -7.32
C GLU A 137 -1.48 20.98 -8.37
N ILE A 138 -1.99 20.71 -9.58
CA ILE A 138 -2.17 21.75 -10.62
C ILE A 138 -3.09 22.85 -10.11
N ALA A 139 -4.22 22.50 -9.49
CA ALA A 139 -5.18 23.46 -8.97
C ALA A 139 -4.57 24.33 -7.86
N GLN A 140 -3.83 23.73 -6.93
CA GLN A 140 -3.12 24.44 -5.85
C GLN A 140 -2.09 25.42 -6.41
N ARG A 141 -1.26 24.99 -7.37
CA ARG A 141 -0.25 25.84 -8.01
C ARG A 141 -0.86 26.99 -8.80
N ARG A 142 -2.00 26.77 -9.46
CA ARG A 142 -2.74 27.83 -10.16
C ARG A 142 -3.30 28.85 -9.17
N MET A 143 -3.91 28.39 -8.08
CA MET A 143 -4.43 29.28 -7.04
C MET A 143 -3.33 30.16 -6.44
N ALA A 144 -2.17 29.59 -6.13
CA ALA A 144 -1.01 30.35 -5.65
C ALA A 144 -0.54 31.40 -6.67
N ALA A 145 -0.50 31.05 -7.96
CA ALA A 145 -0.16 32.00 -9.02
C ALA A 145 -1.20 33.14 -9.13
N ASP A 146 -2.49 32.84 -9.06
CA ASP A 146 -3.54 33.86 -9.13
C ASP A 146 -3.49 34.81 -7.92
N THR A 147 -3.21 34.30 -6.71
CA THR A 147 -2.99 35.12 -5.51
C THR A 147 -1.76 36.04 -5.66
N ALA A 148 -0.66 35.56 -6.24
CA ALA A 148 0.53 36.37 -6.46
C ALA A 148 0.35 37.42 -7.58
N ILE A 149 -0.43 37.08 -8.61
CA ILE A 149 -0.71 37.98 -9.75
C ILE A 149 -1.61 39.14 -9.35
N ALA A 150 -2.62 38.92 -8.50
CA ALA A 150 -3.61 39.94 -8.16
C ALA A 150 -3.00 41.30 -7.74
N PRO A 151 -2.14 41.41 -6.70
CA PRO A 151 -1.59 42.71 -6.30
C PRO A 151 -0.67 43.34 -7.35
N LEU A 152 0.05 42.51 -8.13
CA LEU A 152 0.90 43.01 -9.23
C LEU A 152 0.07 43.56 -10.38
N GLN A 153 -1.08 42.95 -10.65
CA GLN A 153 -2.01 43.43 -11.67
C GLN A 153 -2.67 44.74 -11.22
N ASP A 154 -3.07 44.85 -9.96
CA ASP A 154 -3.63 46.08 -9.39
C ASP A 154 -2.63 47.26 -9.52
N ALA A 155 -1.35 47.04 -9.19
CA ALA A 155 -0.31 48.06 -9.34
C ALA A 155 -0.12 48.51 -10.81
N VAL A 156 -0.22 47.57 -11.76
CA VAL A 156 -0.14 47.90 -13.20
C VAL A 156 -1.38 48.67 -13.65
N ASP A 157 -2.57 48.26 -13.21
CA ASP A 157 -3.84 48.86 -13.59
C ASP A 157 -3.99 50.29 -13.01
N LEU A 158 -3.37 50.56 -11.86
CA LEU A 158 -3.27 51.90 -11.26
C LEU A 158 -2.10 52.73 -11.79
N GLU A 159 -1.29 52.20 -12.71
CA GLU A 159 -0.06 52.82 -13.23
C GLU A 159 1.01 53.12 -12.13
N GLU A 160 0.94 52.42 -11.01
CA GLU A 160 1.87 52.53 -9.87
C GLU A 160 2.97 51.46 -9.87
N ALA A 161 2.91 50.50 -10.80
CA ALA A 161 3.85 49.39 -10.86
C ALA A 161 5.28 49.84 -11.20
N THR A 162 6.23 49.34 -10.40
CA THR A 162 7.65 49.43 -10.71
C THR A 162 8.03 48.51 -11.88
N ALA A 163 9.18 48.77 -12.51
CA ALA A 163 9.69 47.91 -13.58
C ALA A 163 9.90 46.44 -13.12
N GLU A 164 10.32 46.25 -11.86
CA GLU A 164 10.51 44.92 -11.25
C GLU A 164 9.17 44.18 -11.07
N GLU A 165 8.10 44.87 -10.67
CA GLU A 165 6.75 44.29 -10.53
C GLU A 165 6.17 43.90 -11.88
N VAL A 166 6.38 44.71 -12.92
CA VAL A 166 5.98 44.37 -14.30
C VAL A 166 6.69 43.11 -14.79
N ASP A 167 7.98 42.93 -14.49
CA ASP A 167 8.72 41.73 -14.88
C ASP A 167 8.32 40.51 -14.05
N ARG A 168 8.08 40.66 -12.74
CA ARG A 168 7.48 39.61 -11.89
C ARG A 168 6.12 39.17 -12.43
N LEU A 169 5.26 40.12 -12.81
CA LEU A 169 3.94 39.82 -13.39
C LEU A 169 4.05 39.01 -14.68
N LYS A 170 5.00 39.34 -15.57
CA LYS A 170 5.27 38.54 -16.78
C LYS A 170 5.70 37.13 -16.43
N ASN A 171 6.58 36.96 -15.43
CA ASN A 171 7.06 35.65 -15.01
C ASN A 171 5.93 34.79 -14.41
N TRP A 172 5.07 35.37 -13.56
CA TRP A 172 3.88 34.70 -13.04
C TRP A 172 2.88 34.33 -14.13
N LYS A 173 2.65 35.19 -15.12
CA LYS A 173 1.79 34.88 -16.29
C LYS A 173 2.38 33.74 -17.13
N ARG A 174 3.70 33.71 -17.36
CA ARG A 174 4.39 32.60 -18.04
C ARG A 174 4.26 31.30 -17.25
N TYR A 175 4.45 31.35 -15.93
CA TYR A 175 4.28 30.21 -15.03
C TYR A 175 2.85 29.63 -15.11
N ARG A 176 1.82 30.49 -15.07
CA ARG A 176 0.42 30.04 -15.22
C ARG A 176 0.14 29.38 -16.57
N ILE A 177 0.72 29.89 -17.66
CA ILE A 177 0.65 29.26 -18.99
C ILE A 177 1.39 27.92 -19.00
N ALA A 178 2.55 27.82 -18.35
CA ALA A 178 3.26 26.55 -18.23
C ALA A 178 2.42 25.52 -17.45
N LEU A 179 1.79 25.91 -16.34
CA LEU A 179 0.86 25.07 -15.59
C LEU A 179 -0.37 24.62 -16.40
N SER A 180 -0.84 25.44 -17.36
CA SER A 180 -1.95 25.02 -18.23
C SER A 180 -1.56 23.95 -19.24
N ARG A 181 -0.27 23.86 -19.58
CA ARG A 181 0.30 22.87 -20.51
C ARG A 181 0.82 21.61 -19.84
N VAL A 182 0.79 21.52 -18.50
CA VAL A 182 1.21 20.31 -17.77
C VAL A 182 0.50 19.04 -18.26
N PRO A 183 -0.83 19.04 -18.52
CA PRO A 183 -1.52 17.86 -19.05
C PRO A 183 -1.10 17.46 -20.48
N GLU A 184 -0.42 18.34 -21.21
CA GLU A 184 0.06 18.08 -22.58
C GLU A 184 1.46 17.41 -22.59
N GLN A 185 2.10 17.27 -21.43
CA GLN A 185 3.40 16.62 -21.32
C GLN A 185 3.28 15.11 -21.61
N SER A 186 4.28 14.54 -22.31
CA SER A 186 4.29 13.10 -22.66
C SER A 186 4.35 12.16 -21.45
N GLY A 187 4.81 12.65 -20.30
CA GLY A 187 4.87 11.88 -19.06
C GLY A 187 3.62 12.01 -18.18
N TYR A 188 2.63 12.83 -18.55
CA TYR A 188 1.44 13.03 -17.74
C TYR A 188 0.61 11.73 -17.62
N PRO A 189 0.05 11.40 -16.44
CA PRO A 189 0.21 12.04 -15.13
C PRO A 189 1.37 11.46 -14.27
N ALA A 190 2.14 10.49 -14.79
CA ALA A 190 3.10 9.72 -14.00
C ALA A 190 4.46 10.40 -13.79
N ALA A 191 4.92 11.21 -14.75
CA ALA A 191 6.20 11.89 -14.74
C ALA A 191 6.01 13.33 -15.27
N ILE A 192 5.90 14.29 -14.36
CA ILE A 192 5.62 15.69 -14.67
C ILE A 192 6.85 16.53 -14.40
N ASP A 193 7.26 17.31 -15.40
CA ASP A 193 8.23 18.39 -15.21
C ASP A 193 7.49 19.64 -14.75
N TRP A 194 7.50 19.88 -13.44
CA TRP A 194 6.79 21.00 -12.83
C TRP A 194 7.51 22.31 -13.14
N PRO A 195 6.80 23.35 -13.65
CA PRO A 195 7.43 24.63 -13.87
C PRO A 195 7.96 25.22 -12.57
N ALA A 196 9.10 25.93 -12.64
CA ALA A 196 9.69 26.57 -11.48
C ALA A 196 8.82 27.76 -11.02
N THR A 197 8.54 27.82 -9.72
CA THR A 197 7.81 28.94 -9.13
C THR A 197 8.62 30.23 -9.26
N PRO A 198 8.06 31.31 -9.81
CA PRO A 198 8.73 32.61 -9.86
C PRO A 198 8.95 33.20 -8.46
N ASN A 199 10.04 33.96 -8.30
CA ASN A 199 10.27 34.81 -7.13
C ASN A 199 9.62 36.19 -7.30
#